data_AF-A0A497EKC8-F1
#
_entry.id   AF-A0A497EKC8-F1
#
_cell.length_a   1.000
_cell.length_b   1.000
_cell.length_c   1.000
_cell.angle_alpha   90.00
_cell.angle_beta   90.00
_cell.angle_gamma   90.00
#
_symmetry.space_group_name_H-M   'P 1'
#
loop_
_entity.id
_entity.type
_entity.pdbx_description
1 polymer ?
#
loop_
_entity_poly.entity_id
_entity_poly.type
_entity_poly.pdbx_seq_one_letter_code
_entity_poly.pdbx_strand_id
1 'polypeptide(L)'
;MFWKERKRGQGAVGAAILIAVVALLIVFYLLLVPPEEREALLEEKNITVAKPPAEEKILLDVSPGRLHYIAEKTIEHPISSVELDLWSESTVLKERDSVYVSSTIFGKKKVNISFDVKKEDVENAFVVFDISKAKGRLIIKVNGVEVLNNYISTPSIEPLRISEFLRDGKNVIEFYASGVGFAFWRKNKYQLLNVKIIADMLIREKQEARHVFIMTPEERENLEKVIVRFIPLCKQEDVGKLVVKLNDHTIFDAVPDCNSMIEPIELTRDYVNVGENVVYMRTEKGRFLIDRFMVASKIGKVEYPTYYFDLSAEQYDAITSGQKNAILTIRFRESVERKIGKVIVNGHYIGIDQKESDFVAKINDYVVRGSNAVQIVPSRTLDVVALVVELS
;
A
#
# COMPACT_ATOMS: atom_id res chain seq x y z
N MET A 1 -36.25 -8.71 -54.66
CA MET A 1 -37.55 -8.82 -53.97
C MET A 1 -37.50 -7.89 -52.76
N PHE A 2 -38.45 -6.97 -52.67
CA PHE A 2 -38.40 -5.70 -51.94
C PHE A 2 -38.12 -5.81 -50.43
N TRP A 3 -37.11 -5.09 -49.94
CA TRP A 3 -36.97 -4.72 -48.53
C TRP A 3 -37.56 -3.32 -48.33
N LYS A 4 -38.53 -3.21 -47.43
CA LYS A 4 -39.35 -2.02 -47.17
C LYS A 4 -38.85 -1.33 -45.91
N GLU A 5 -38.21 -0.18 -46.06
CA GLU A 5 -37.88 0.69 -44.92
C GLU A 5 -39.16 1.27 -44.28
N ARG A 6 -39.26 1.18 -42.96
CA ARG A 6 -40.24 1.92 -42.15
C ARG A 6 -39.49 2.98 -41.32
N LYS A 7 -39.58 4.24 -41.75
CA LYS A 7 -39.22 5.40 -40.91
C LYS A 7 -40.28 5.56 -39.81
N ARG A 8 -39.85 5.54 -38.54
CA ARG A 8 -40.66 5.98 -37.39
C ARG A 8 -40.34 7.44 -37.09
N GLY A 9 -41.24 8.34 -37.48
CA GLY A 9 -41.29 9.69 -36.95
C GLY A 9 -42.21 9.72 -35.73
N GLN A 10 -41.64 9.67 -34.53
CA GLN A 10 -42.34 9.95 -33.27
C GLN A 10 -41.36 10.75 -32.41
N GLY A 11 -41.51 12.08 -32.42
CA GLY A 11 -40.66 12.99 -31.66
C GLY A 11 -41.05 14.48 -31.73
N ALA A 12 -42.04 14.85 -32.53
CA ALA A 12 -42.43 16.27 -32.70
C ALA A 12 -43.56 16.74 -31.77
N VAL A 13 -44.38 15.84 -31.23
CA VAL A 13 -45.57 16.24 -30.45
C VAL A 13 -45.20 16.64 -29.01
N GLY A 14 -44.17 16.04 -28.42
CA GLY A 14 -43.73 16.37 -27.05
C GLY A 14 -43.02 17.71 -26.93
N ALA A 15 -42.19 18.07 -27.91
CA ALA A 15 -41.44 19.33 -27.89
C ALA A 15 -42.35 20.56 -28.11
N ALA A 16 -43.37 20.46 -28.97
CA ALA A 16 -44.29 21.56 -29.23
C ALA A 16 -45.16 21.91 -28.00
N ILE A 17 -45.60 20.90 -27.23
CA ILE A 17 -46.40 21.11 -26.02
C ILE A 17 -45.55 21.78 -24.93
N LEU A 18 -44.28 21.37 -24.77
CA LEU A 18 -43.38 21.96 -23.78
C LEU A 18 -43.13 23.46 -24.06
N ILE A 19 -42.89 23.82 -25.33
CA ILE A 19 -42.67 25.22 -25.74
C ILE A 19 -43.92 26.08 -25.47
N ALA A 20 -45.11 25.55 -25.75
CA ALA A 20 -46.36 26.27 -25.48
C ALA A 20 -46.59 26.50 -23.98
N VAL A 21 -46.24 25.53 -23.13
CA VAL A 21 -46.36 25.67 -21.66
C VAL A 21 -45.34 26.67 -21.11
N VAL A 22 -44.10 26.65 -21.60
CA VAL A 22 -43.06 27.62 -21.20
C VAL A 22 -43.44 29.03 -21.64
N ALA A 23 -43.94 29.21 -22.86
CA ALA A 23 -44.39 30.52 -23.34
C ALA A 23 -45.56 31.07 -22.49
N LEU A 24 -46.52 30.21 -22.12
CA LEU A 24 -47.65 30.61 -21.27
C LEU A 24 -47.21 30.99 -19.86
N LEU A 25 -46.23 30.28 -19.30
CA LEU A 25 -45.61 30.61 -18.01
C LEU A 25 -44.86 31.94 -18.04
N ILE A 26 -44.16 32.26 -19.14
CA ILE A 26 -43.49 33.56 -19.31
C ILE A 26 -44.50 34.70 -19.38
N VAL A 27 -45.62 34.52 -20.08
CA VAL A 27 -46.70 35.52 -20.13
C VAL A 27 -47.34 35.72 -18.75
N PHE A 28 -47.57 34.63 -18.00
CA PHE A 28 -48.11 34.69 -16.65
C PHE A 28 -47.13 35.34 -15.66
N TYR A 29 -45.84 35.02 -15.78
CA TYR A 29 -44.77 35.65 -15.02
C TYR A 29 -44.76 37.16 -15.30
N LEU A 30 -44.77 37.57 -16.57
CA LEU A 30 -44.85 38.99 -16.91
C LEU A 30 -46.08 39.65 -16.30
N LEU A 31 -47.26 39.02 -16.30
CA LEU A 31 -48.50 39.57 -15.71
C LEU A 31 -48.49 39.70 -14.18
N LEU A 32 -47.71 38.87 -13.49
CA LEU A 32 -47.61 38.86 -12.03
C LEU A 32 -46.51 39.79 -11.49
N VAL A 33 -45.58 40.24 -12.33
CA VAL A 33 -44.56 41.22 -11.96
C VAL A 33 -45.23 42.59 -11.77
N PRO A 34 -45.08 43.24 -10.60
CA PRO A 34 -45.58 44.59 -10.35
C PRO A 34 -45.05 45.59 -11.39
N PRO A 35 -45.82 46.62 -11.78
CA PRO A 35 -45.44 47.54 -12.86
C PRO A 35 -44.06 48.18 -12.67
N GLU A 36 -43.62 48.43 -11.43
CA GLU A 36 -42.31 49.01 -11.10
C GLU A 36 -41.12 48.10 -11.45
N GLU A 37 -41.27 46.77 -11.35
CA GLU A 37 -40.23 45.80 -11.73
C GLU A 37 -40.25 45.48 -13.24
N ARG A 38 -41.38 45.74 -13.91
CA ARG A 38 -41.53 45.59 -15.37
C ARG A 38 -40.78 46.68 -16.13
N GLU A 39 -40.81 47.91 -15.63
CA GLU A 39 -40.08 49.04 -16.21
C GLU A 39 -38.57 48.82 -16.12
N ALA A 40 -38.05 48.24 -15.02
CA ALA A 40 -36.64 47.87 -14.89
C ALA A 40 -36.16 46.79 -15.89
N LEU A 41 -37.08 45.97 -16.41
CA LEU A 41 -36.79 44.92 -17.41
C LEU A 41 -37.00 45.38 -18.86
N LEU A 42 -37.74 46.48 -19.08
CA LEU A 42 -38.16 46.99 -20.39
C LEU A 42 -37.62 48.39 -20.71
N GLU A 43 -36.96 49.06 -19.77
CA GLU A 43 -36.14 50.22 -20.09
C GLU A 43 -34.99 49.78 -20.99
N GLU A 44 -35.21 49.98 -22.29
CA GLU A 44 -34.19 50.12 -23.30
C GLU A 44 -33.08 50.98 -22.71
N LYS A 45 -31.96 50.34 -22.35
CA LYS A 45 -30.69 51.02 -22.15
C LYS A 45 -30.51 51.89 -23.38
N ASN A 46 -30.73 53.20 -23.20
CA ASN A 46 -30.26 54.23 -24.09
C ASN A 46 -28.89 53.79 -24.57
N ILE A 47 -28.77 53.46 -25.85
CA ILE A 47 -27.48 53.27 -26.50
C ILE A 47 -26.88 54.67 -26.59
N THR A 48 -26.46 55.21 -25.45
CA THR A 48 -25.30 56.06 -25.41
C THR A 48 -24.21 55.25 -26.07
N VAL A 49 -23.76 55.71 -27.25
CA VAL A 49 -22.52 55.27 -27.86
C VAL A 49 -21.50 55.27 -26.75
N ALA A 50 -21.20 54.07 -26.25
CA ALA A 50 -20.23 53.90 -25.20
C ALA A 50 -18.93 54.45 -25.78
N LYS A 51 -18.43 55.50 -25.13
CA LYS A 51 -17.02 55.82 -25.18
C LYS A 51 -16.27 54.48 -25.08
N PRO A 52 -15.33 54.17 -26.00
CA PRO A 52 -14.66 52.88 -25.99
C PRO A 52 -14.18 52.60 -24.57
N PRO A 53 -14.36 51.36 -24.06
CA PRO A 53 -13.99 51.03 -22.70
C PRO A 53 -12.56 51.50 -22.50
N ALA A 54 -12.33 52.24 -21.41
CA ALA A 54 -10.98 52.65 -21.02
C ALA A 54 -10.10 51.41 -21.13
N GLU A 55 -9.07 51.49 -21.99
CA GLU A 55 -8.25 50.35 -22.36
C GLU A 55 -7.87 49.57 -21.10
N GLU A 56 -8.35 48.34 -20.98
CA GLU A 56 -8.07 47.52 -19.81
C GLU A 56 -6.55 47.39 -19.69
N LYS A 57 -6.03 48.02 -18.64
CA LYS A 57 -4.61 48.07 -18.39
C LYS A 57 -4.10 46.70 -17.93
N ILE A 58 -4.92 45.94 -17.20
CA ILE A 58 -4.55 44.64 -16.62
C ILE A 58 -5.21 43.53 -17.46
N LEU A 59 -4.40 42.61 -17.95
CA LEU A 59 -4.81 41.49 -18.81
C LEU A 59 -4.87 40.16 -18.05
N LEU A 60 -4.06 40.02 -17.00
CA LEU A 60 -4.04 38.85 -16.12
C LEU A 60 -3.75 39.34 -14.70
N ASP A 61 -4.47 38.82 -13.71
CA ASP A 61 -4.15 38.97 -12.29
C ASP A 61 -4.62 37.71 -11.54
N VAL A 62 -3.67 36.86 -11.16
CA VAL A 62 -3.94 35.58 -10.48
C VAL A 62 -2.93 35.34 -9.37
N SER A 63 -3.28 34.47 -8.42
CA SER A 63 -2.40 34.05 -7.32
C SER A 63 -2.07 32.56 -7.42
N PRO A 64 -0.98 32.18 -8.11
CA PRO A 64 -0.61 30.77 -8.33
C PRO A 64 -0.34 29.96 -7.06
N GLY A 65 0.07 30.61 -5.96
CA GLY A 65 0.42 29.94 -4.72
C GLY A 65 1.78 29.23 -4.80
N ARG A 66 1.92 28.12 -4.07
CA ARG A 66 3.17 27.37 -3.98
C ARG A 66 3.35 26.43 -5.18
N LEU A 67 4.43 26.65 -5.93
CA LEU A 67 4.86 25.79 -7.02
C LEU A 67 6.02 24.92 -6.56
N HIS A 68 5.78 23.63 -6.39
CA HIS A 68 6.77 22.67 -5.91
C HIS A 68 7.76 22.28 -7.01
N TYR A 69 9.04 22.22 -6.65
CA TYR A 69 10.08 21.65 -7.52
C TYR A 69 10.47 20.27 -7.02
N ILE A 70 10.46 19.29 -7.91
CA ILE A 70 10.99 17.95 -7.64
C ILE A 70 12.25 17.77 -8.49
N ALA A 71 13.42 17.82 -7.83
CA ALA A 71 14.72 17.74 -8.49
C ALA A 71 15.02 16.35 -9.05
N GLU A 72 14.53 15.32 -8.35
CA GLU A 72 14.88 13.93 -8.59
C GLU A 72 13.72 13.22 -9.27
N LYS A 73 13.99 12.60 -10.43
CA LYS A 73 13.02 11.75 -11.12
C LYS A 73 12.76 10.42 -10.39
N THR A 74 13.62 10.11 -9.42
CA THR A 74 13.52 8.92 -8.59
C THR A 74 13.87 9.29 -7.17
N ILE A 75 12.96 9.04 -6.23
CA ILE A 75 13.21 9.20 -4.79
C ILE A 75 13.40 7.79 -4.21
N GLU A 76 14.52 7.55 -3.55
CA GLU A 76 14.90 6.23 -3.02
C GLU A 76 14.68 6.16 -1.50
N HIS A 77 13.96 5.13 -1.04
CA HIS A 77 13.76 4.78 0.36
C HIS A 77 14.47 3.46 0.68
N PRO A 78 15.76 3.51 1.06
CA PRO A 78 16.50 2.31 1.41
C PRO A 78 15.98 1.73 2.72
N ILE A 79 15.78 0.41 2.73
CA ILE A 79 15.37 -0.34 3.92
C ILE A 79 16.58 -1.12 4.42
N SER A 80 16.85 -1.03 5.73
CA SER A 80 17.95 -1.73 6.37
C SER A 80 17.88 -3.24 6.13
N SER A 81 19.04 -3.86 5.95
CA SER A 81 19.13 -5.31 5.78
C SER A 81 18.56 -6.03 7.01
N VAL A 82 17.85 -7.13 6.76
CA VAL A 82 17.20 -7.89 7.83
C VAL A 82 17.41 -9.38 7.68
N GLU A 83 17.58 -10.04 8.81
CA GLU A 83 17.65 -11.49 8.90
C GLU A 83 16.28 -12.04 9.26
N LEU A 84 15.76 -12.91 8.41
CA LEU A 84 14.58 -13.71 8.67
C LEU A 84 15.02 -15.16 8.89
N ASP A 85 14.54 -15.78 9.95
CA ASP A 85 14.90 -17.15 10.28
C ASP A 85 13.73 -17.87 10.93
N LEU A 86 13.49 -19.10 10.48
CA LEU A 86 12.50 -20.02 11.01
C LEU A 86 13.11 -21.41 10.99
N TRP A 87 13.41 -21.92 12.18
CA TRP A 87 14.00 -23.24 12.38
C TRP A 87 13.26 -24.01 13.47
N SER A 88 13.43 -25.33 13.46
CA SER A 88 12.93 -26.24 14.48
C SER A 88 14.05 -26.64 15.42
N GLU A 89 13.82 -26.61 16.73
CA GLU A 89 14.76 -27.11 17.73
C GLU A 89 14.16 -28.26 18.54
N SER A 90 14.94 -29.34 18.72
CA SER A 90 14.49 -30.51 19.48
C SER A 90 14.58 -30.24 20.98
N THR A 91 13.42 -30.21 21.64
CA THR A 91 13.29 -29.83 23.05
C THR A 91 12.69 -30.97 23.86
N VAL A 92 13.20 -31.21 25.06
CA VAL A 92 12.59 -32.14 26.02
C VAL A 92 11.44 -31.43 26.76
N LEU A 93 10.21 -31.75 26.39
CA LEU A 93 9.01 -31.18 27.01
C LEU A 93 8.80 -31.70 28.43
N LYS A 94 9.12 -32.98 28.65
CA LYS A 94 9.02 -33.62 29.96
C LYS A 94 9.88 -34.87 30.04
N GLU A 95 10.40 -35.13 31.23
CA GLU A 95 11.12 -36.36 31.52
C GLU A 95 10.74 -36.97 32.88
N ARG A 96 10.93 -38.28 32.98
CA ARG A 96 10.88 -39.07 34.22
C ARG A 96 11.87 -40.22 34.14
N ASP A 97 12.68 -40.38 35.18
CA ASP A 97 13.68 -41.45 35.26
C ASP A 97 13.07 -42.85 35.22
N SER A 98 11.90 -43.02 35.83
CA SER A 98 11.25 -44.34 35.93
C SER A 98 9.72 -44.24 36.01
N VAL A 99 9.05 -45.10 35.23
CA VAL A 99 7.60 -45.27 35.22
C VAL A 99 7.26 -46.75 35.45
N TYR A 100 6.61 -47.05 36.58
CA TYR A 100 6.13 -48.39 36.90
C TYR A 100 4.61 -48.50 36.79
N VAL A 101 4.15 -49.40 35.93
CA VAL A 101 2.72 -49.67 35.71
C VAL A 101 2.42 -51.15 35.89
N SER A 102 1.22 -51.48 36.39
CA SER A 102 0.81 -52.87 36.56
C SER A 102 -0.69 -53.05 36.59
N SER A 103 -1.15 -54.23 36.18
CA SER A 103 -2.55 -54.64 36.26
C SER A 103 -2.65 -56.04 36.87
N THR A 104 -3.55 -56.18 37.85
CA THR A 104 -4.05 -57.45 38.40
C THR A 104 -5.58 -57.44 38.33
N ILE A 105 -6.24 -58.51 38.77
CA ILE A 105 -7.70 -58.51 38.93
C ILE A 105 -8.19 -57.58 40.06
N PHE A 106 -7.34 -57.27 41.03
CA PHE A 106 -7.68 -56.46 42.20
C PHE A 106 -7.44 -54.96 41.99
N GLY A 107 -6.70 -54.56 40.96
CA GLY A 107 -6.43 -53.16 40.72
C GLY A 107 -5.46 -52.89 39.57
N LYS A 108 -5.45 -51.63 39.14
CA LYS A 108 -4.58 -51.11 38.09
C LYS A 108 -3.76 -49.94 38.64
N LYS A 109 -2.45 -50.00 38.44
CA LYS A 109 -1.55 -48.86 38.63
C LYS A 109 -1.22 -48.29 37.26
N LYS A 110 -1.80 -47.13 36.95
CA LYS A 110 -1.50 -46.32 35.78
C LYS A 110 -0.67 -45.10 36.17
N VAL A 111 0.08 -44.55 35.23
CA VAL A 111 0.85 -43.32 35.42
C VAL A 111 0.49 -42.34 34.33
N ASN A 112 0.20 -41.10 34.72
CA ASN A 112 -0.10 -40.01 33.81
C ASN A 112 1.05 -39.01 33.85
N ILE A 113 1.52 -38.60 32.67
CA ILE A 113 2.51 -37.53 32.49
C ILE A 113 1.82 -36.42 31.72
N SER A 114 1.81 -35.21 32.28
CA SER A 114 1.24 -34.03 31.65
C SER A 114 2.30 -33.02 31.25
N PHE A 115 2.08 -32.35 30.13
CA PHE A 115 2.92 -31.29 29.58
C PHE A 115 2.06 -30.33 28.76
N ASP A 116 2.55 -29.11 28.56
CA ASP A 116 1.86 -28.05 27.84
C ASP A 116 2.61 -27.71 26.55
N VAL A 117 1.89 -27.55 25.45
CA VAL A 117 2.44 -27.12 24.14
C VAL A 117 1.45 -26.25 23.39
N LYS A 118 1.95 -25.38 22.52
CA LYS A 118 1.17 -24.79 21.43
C LYS A 118 1.30 -25.70 20.22
N LYS A 119 0.19 -26.24 19.72
CA LYS A 119 0.19 -27.26 18.66
C LYS A 119 0.76 -26.71 17.35
N GLU A 120 0.53 -25.43 17.08
CA GLU A 120 1.05 -24.71 15.91
C GLU A 120 2.58 -24.58 15.87
N ASP A 121 3.25 -24.76 17.02
CA ASP A 121 4.71 -24.69 17.12
C ASP A 121 5.36 -26.09 17.14
N VAL A 122 4.58 -27.18 17.08
CA VAL A 122 5.11 -28.55 17.15
C VAL A 122 5.08 -29.20 15.77
N GLU A 123 6.26 -29.40 15.17
CA GLU A 123 6.40 -30.17 13.91
C GLU A 123 6.31 -31.67 14.19
N ASN A 124 7.19 -32.16 15.06
CA ASN A 124 7.25 -33.55 15.46
C ASN A 124 7.28 -33.69 16.97
N ALA A 125 6.65 -34.74 17.49
CA ALA A 125 6.73 -35.08 18.89
C ALA A 125 6.81 -36.60 19.07
N PHE A 126 7.65 -37.03 20.00
CA PHE A 126 7.96 -38.42 20.25
C PHE A 126 7.95 -38.73 21.75
N VAL A 127 7.56 -39.96 22.07
CA VAL A 127 7.76 -40.56 23.39
C VAL A 127 8.88 -41.59 23.26
N VAL A 128 9.93 -41.41 24.04
CA VAL A 128 11.11 -42.29 24.07
C VAL A 128 11.26 -42.86 25.47
N PHE A 129 11.56 -44.14 25.58
CA PHE A 129 11.82 -44.81 26.84
C PHE A 129 12.53 -46.15 26.64
N ASP A 130 13.19 -46.62 27.69
CA ASP A 130 13.78 -47.96 27.78
C ASP A 130 12.90 -48.87 28.63
N ILE A 131 13.01 -50.18 28.44
CA ILE A 131 12.24 -51.19 29.19
C ILE A 131 13.18 -52.09 29.98
N SER A 132 13.03 -52.07 31.30
CA SER A 132 13.78 -52.97 32.21
C SER A 132 12.99 -54.18 32.67
N LYS A 133 11.65 -54.10 32.69
CA LYS A 133 10.76 -55.24 33.01
C LYS A 133 9.54 -55.19 32.11
N ALA A 134 9.21 -56.31 31.47
CA ALA A 134 8.05 -56.44 30.58
C ALA A 134 7.26 -57.72 30.90
N LYS A 135 5.94 -57.59 31.10
CA LYS A 135 5.00 -58.72 31.21
C LYS A 135 3.59 -58.28 30.84
N GLY A 136 3.00 -58.92 29.81
CA GLY A 136 1.70 -58.54 29.25
C GLY A 136 1.85 -57.53 28.11
N ARG A 137 0.77 -56.81 27.74
CA ARG A 137 0.83 -55.73 26.76
C ARG A 137 1.05 -54.39 27.45
N LEU A 138 1.89 -53.53 26.87
CA LEU A 138 1.99 -52.12 27.26
C LEU A 138 0.98 -51.34 26.45
N ILE A 139 0.21 -50.49 27.12
CA ILE A 139 -0.77 -49.61 26.50
C ILE A 139 -0.40 -48.17 26.83
N ILE A 140 -0.30 -47.34 25.80
CA ILE A 140 -0.02 -45.91 25.89
C ILE A 140 -1.17 -45.16 25.24
N LYS A 141 -1.69 -44.16 25.95
CA LYS A 141 -2.71 -43.25 25.44
C LYS A 141 -2.20 -41.82 25.46
N VAL A 142 -2.51 -41.05 24.42
CA VAL A 142 -2.30 -39.60 24.37
C VAL A 142 -3.67 -38.95 24.29
N ASN A 143 -3.99 -38.11 25.27
CA ASN A 143 -5.29 -37.42 25.35
C ASN A 143 -6.50 -38.36 25.22
N GLY A 144 -6.36 -39.57 25.78
CA GLY A 144 -7.38 -40.62 25.77
C GLY A 144 -7.37 -41.54 24.54
N VAL A 145 -6.65 -41.19 23.47
CA VAL A 145 -6.51 -41.98 22.25
C VAL A 145 -5.38 -42.99 22.40
N GLU A 146 -5.62 -44.25 22.06
CA GLU A 146 -4.62 -45.31 22.13
C GLU A 146 -3.63 -45.20 20.97
N VAL A 147 -2.35 -45.00 21.32
CA VAL A 147 -1.25 -44.84 20.35
C VAL A 147 -0.33 -46.06 20.29
N LEU A 148 -0.38 -46.91 21.32
CA LEU A 148 0.37 -48.16 21.39
C LEU A 148 -0.40 -49.18 22.22
N ASN A 149 -0.49 -50.42 21.74
CA ASN A 149 -1.07 -51.55 22.48
C ASN A 149 -0.46 -52.89 22.04
N ASN A 150 0.79 -53.12 22.41
CA ASN A 150 1.57 -54.26 21.93
C ASN A 150 2.27 -55.01 23.05
N TYR A 151 2.66 -56.26 22.77
CA TYR A 151 3.68 -56.97 23.55
C TYR A 151 5.03 -56.42 23.15
N ILE A 152 5.82 -55.94 24.12
CA ILE A 152 7.16 -55.44 23.85
C ILE A 152 8.16 -56.42 24.43
N SER A 153 8.95 -57.02 23.56
CA SER A 153 9.98 -58.02 23.89
C SER A 153 11.40 -57.46 23.85
N THR A 154 11.60 -56.28 23.25
CA THR A 154 12.91 -55.64 23.14
C THR A 154 13.14 -54.61 24.26
N PRO A 155 14.38 -54.45 24.76
CA PRO A 155 14.70 -53.45 25.78
C PRO A 155 14.57 -52.00 25.29
N SER A 156 14.78 -51.78 23.99
CA SER A 156 14.63 -50.48 23.33
C SER A 156 13.53 -50.58 22.27
N ILE A 157 12.75 -49.52 22.14
CA ILE A 157 11.71 -49.38 21.12
C ILE A 157 12.02 -48.19 20.24
N GLU A 158 11.53 -48.22 19.00
CA GLU A 158 11.56 -47.05 18.15
C GLU A 158 10.75 -45.90 18.80
N PRO A 159 11.20 -44.63 18.65
CA PRO A 159 10.49 -43.48 19.17
C PRO A 159 9.02 -43.47 18.73
N LEU A 160 8.11 -43.41 19.70
CA LEU A 160 6.68 -43.41 19.42
C LEU A 160 6.24 -42.01 19.01
N ARG A 161 5.96 -41.79 17.73
CA ARG A 161 5.42 -40.51 17.24
C ARG A 161 4.04 -40.25 17.83
N ILE A 162 3.84 -39.03 18.34
CA ILE A 162 2.58 -38.61 18.98
C ILE A 162 2.03 -37.29 18.44
N SER A 163 2.68 -36.71 17.42
CA SER A 163 2.39 -35.38 16.87
C SER A 163 0.90 -35.14 16.62
N GLU A 164 0.22 -36.11 16.02
CA GLU A 164 -1.17 -36.05 15.57
C GLU A 164 -2.20 -36.12 16.72
N PHE A 165 -1.78 -36.53 17.91
CA PHE A 165 -2.66 -36.65 19.08
C PHE A 165 -2.56 -35.46 20.04
N LEU A 166 -1.63 -34.54 19.78
CA LEU A 166 -1.44 -33.32 20.57
C LEU A 166 -2.56 -32.30 20.33
N ARG A 167 -2.88 -31.53 21.36
CA ARG A 167 -3.83 -30.42 21.35
C ARG A 167 -3.17 -29.17 21.91
N ASP A 168 -3.76 -28.00 21.66
CA ASP A 168 -3.30 -26.76 22.28
C ASP A 168 -3.46 -26.80 23.81
N GLY A 169 -2.43 -26.32 24.49
CA GLY A 169 -2.34 -26.31 25.95
C GLY A 169 -1.98 -27.68 26.51
N LYS A 170 -2.78 -28.15 27.47
CA LYS A 170 -2.44 -29.28 28.32
C LYS A 170 -2.69 -30.62 27.65
N ASN A 171 -1.63 -31.42 27.55
CA ASN A 171 -1.63 -32.77 27.02
C ASN A 171 -1.33 -33.78 28.13
N VAL A 172 -1.89 -35.00 28.01
CA VAL A 172 -1.69 -36.07 28.98
C VAL A 172 -1.37 -37.38 28.27
N ILE A 173 -0.27 -38.01 28.69
CA ILE A 173 0.10 -39.36 28.28
C ILE A 173 -0.15 -40.31 29.45
N GLU A 174 -0.97 -41.33 29.21
CA GLU A 174 -1.26 -42.38 30.17
C GLU A 174 -0.53 -43.67 29.79
N PHE A 175 0.20 -44.23 30.76
CA PHE A 175 0.84 -45.53 30.65
C PHE A 175 0.10 -46.54 31.53
N TYR A 176 -0.21 -47.72 30.98
CA TYR A 176 -0.75 -48.83 31.76
C TYR A 176 -0.47 -50.19 31.14
N ALA A 177 -0.52 -51.24 31.98
CA ALA A 177 -0.41 -52.62 31.52
C ALA A 177 -1.81 -53.20 31.21
N SER A 178 -1.91 -54.09 30.23
CA SER A 178 -3.16 -54.78 29.92
C SER A 178 -3.67 -55.65 31.06
N GLY A 179 -4.98 -55.87 31.10
CA GLY A 179 -5.60 -56.78 32.07
C GLY A 179 -5.14 -58.23 31.93
N VAL A 180 -5.30 -59.00 33.01
CA VAL A 180 -4.85 -60.42 33.08
C VAL A 180 -5.95 -61.42 32.68
N GLY A 181 -7.14 -60.94 32.32
CA GLY A 181 -8.29 -61.78 31.94
C GLY A 181 -8.72 -62.71 33.07
N PHE A 182 -9.11 -63.95 32.72
CA PHE A 182 -9.49 -65.00 33.69
C PHE A 182 -8.31 -65.58 34.49
N ALA A 183 -7.07 -65.28 34.11
CA ALA A 183 -5.87 -65.74 34.81
C ALA A 183 -5.60 -64.88 36.04
N PHE A 184 -6.44 -65.01 37.07
CA PHE A 184 -6.45 -64.14 38.25
C PHE A 184 -5.14 -64.14 39.06
N TRP A 185 -4.33 -65.19 38.93
CA TRP A 185 -3.01 -65.32 39.56
C TRP A 185 -1.89 -64.57 38.82
N ARG A 186 -2.13 -64.09 37.60
CA ARG A 186 -1.11 -63.37 36.83
C ARG A 186 -1.08 -61.89 37.18
N LYS A 187 0.08 -61.28 36.99
CA LYS A 187 0.30 -59.83 37.07
C LYS A 187 1.00 -59.38 35.80
N ASN A 188 0.36 -58.49 35.06
CA ASN A 188 1.00 -57.78 33.95
C ASN A 188 1.66 -56.52 34.52
N LYS A 189 2.89 -56.24 34.10
CA LYS A 189 3.68 -55.13 34.64
C LYS A 189 4.71 -54.65 33.63
N TYR A 190 4.98 -53.35 33.67
CA TYR A 190 6.08 -52.73 32.95
C TYR A 190 6.87 -51.80 33.87
N GLN A 191 8.18 -51.77 33.68
CA GLN A 191 9.09 -50.80 34.28
C GLN A 191 9.82 -50.10 33.13
N LEU A 192 9.38 -48.88 32.84
CA LEU A 192 9.98 -48.01 31.84
C LEU A 192 11.04 -47.13 32.52
N LEU A 193 12.15 -46.89 31.84
CA LEU A 193 13.24 -46.02 32.29
C LEU A 193 13.43 -44.89 31.27
N ASN A 194 14.02 -43.78 31.72
CA ASN A 194 14.38 -42.64 30.87
C ASN A 194 13.21 -42.18 29.99
N VAL A 195 12.01 -42.09 30.56
CA VAL A 195 10.81 -41.71 29.80
C VAL A 195 10.91 -40.23 29.47
N LYS A 196 11.07 -39.91 28.20
CA LYS A 196 11.17 -38.55 27.67
C LYS A 196 10.07 -38.29 26.64
N ILE A 197 9.50 -37.09 26.72
CA ILE A 197 8.64 -36.52 25.68
C ILE A 197 9.47 -35.44 25.02
N ILE A 198 9.81 -35.65 23.76
CA ILE A 198 10.67 -34.77 22.97
C ILE A 198 9.83 -34.21 21.83
N ALA A 199 9.99 -32.94 21.51
CA ALA A 199 9.33 -32.31 20.38
C ALA A 199 10.27 -31.37 19.64
N ASP A 200 10.14 -31.35 18.32
CA ASP A 200 10.77 -30.36 17.46
C ASP A 200 9.87 -29.13 17.42
N MET A 201 10.33 -28.07 18.09
CA MET A 201 9.60 -26.83 18.31
C MET A 201 10.04 -25.75 17.32
N LEU A 202 9.08 -25.11 16.65
CA LEU A 202 9.32 -23.97 15.76
C LEU A 202 9.70 -22.72 16.57
N ILE A 203 10.84 -22.13 16.22
CA ILE A 203 11.32 -20.87 16.80
C ILE A 203 10.98 -19.71 15.85
N ARG A 204 10.09 -18.80 16.28
CA ARG A 204 9.50 -17.75 15.43
C ARG A 204 10.05 -16.34 15.68
N GLU A 205 11.03 -16.19 16.57
CA GLU A 205 11.52 -14.88 17.04
C GLU A 205 12.05 -13.98 15.92
N LYS A 206 12.60 -14.58 14.86
CA LYS A 206 13.11 -13.89 13.67
C LYS A 206 12.31 -14.23 12.41
N GLN A 207 11.10 -14.76 12.55
CA GLN A 207 10.31 -15.17 11.39
C GLN A 207 9.86 -13.96 10.55
N GLU A 208 9.71 -12.81 11.18
CA GLU A 208 9.07 -11.62 10.62
C GLU A 208 9.89 -10.36 10.87
N ALA A 209 9.83 -9.43 9.91
CA ALA A 209 10.44 -8.11 10.01
C ALA A 209 9.47 -7.03 9.54
N ARG A 210 9.52 -5.88 10.21
CA ARG A 210 8.70 -4.71 9.89
C ARG A 210 9.57 -3.46 9.84
N HIS A 211 9.53 -2.76 8.72
CA HIS A 211 10.22 -1.48 8.51
C HIS A 211 9.22 -0.40 8.12
N VAL A 212 9.52 0.84 8.48
CA VAL A 212 8.70 2.01 8.16
C VAL A 212 9.55 2.99 7.36
N PHE A 213 8.96 3.56 6.32
CA PHE A 213 9.51 4.71 5.60
C PHE A 213 8.42 5.77 5.43
N ILE A 214 8.82 7.01 5.14
CA ILE A 214 7.91 8.15 5.05
C ILE A 214 7.90 8.67 3.62
N MET A 215 6.72 8.83 3.05
CA MET A 215 6.49 9.43 1.74
C MET A 215 5.84 10.81 1.89
N THR A 216 6.37 11.84 1.24
CA THR A 216 5.78 13.19 1.33
C THR A 216 4.53 13.32 0.44
N PRO A 217 3.64 14.29 0.69
CA PRO A 217 2.50 14.57 -0.19
C PRO A 217 2.93 14.81 -1.64
N GLU A 218 3.99 15.60 -1.85
CA GLU A 218 4.47 15.98 -3.18
C GLU A 218 5.01 14.77 -3.96
N GLU A 219 5.74 13.88 -3.28
CA GLU A 219 6.21 12.62 -3.86
C GLU A 219 5.02 11.78 -4.32
N ARG A 220 4.01 11.61 -3.46
CA ARG A 220 2.83 10.78 -3.74
C ARG A 220 1.94 11.35 -4.84
N GLU A 221 1.78 12.68 -4.89
CA GLU A 221 0.97 13.38 -5.89
C GLU A 221 1.58 13.33 -7.30
N ASN A 222 2.91 13.28 -7.38
CA ASN A 222 3.65 13.26 -8.65
C ASN A 222 4.18 11.87 -9.03
N LEU A 223 3.82 10.85 -8.26
CA LEU A 223 4.26 9.46 -8.45
C LEU A 223 3.71 8.87 -9.76
N GLU A 224 4.59 8.43 -10.65
CA GLU A 224 4.26 7.64 -11.85
C GLU A 224 4.09 6.17 -11.47
N LYS A 225 5.08 5.60 -10.76
CA LYS A 225 5.07 4.22 -10.25
C LYS A 225 6.06 4.04 -9.11
N VAL A 226 5.83 3.02 -8.29
CA VAL A 226 6.79 2.55 -7.28
C VAL A 226 7.54 1.35 -7.84
N ILE A 227 8.84 1.26 -7.55
CA ILE A 227 9.68 0.14 -7.92
C ILE A 227 10.25 -0.46 -6.64
N VAL A 228 10.04 -1.75 -6.42
CA VAL A 228 10.64 -2.48 -5.29
C VAL A 228 11.70 -3.45 -5.81
N ARG A 229 12.86 -3.46 -5.16
CA ARG A 229 13.96 -4.40 -5.45
C ARG A 229 14.67 -4.81 -4.17
N PHE A 230 15.17 -6.04 -4.11
CA PHE A 230 15.93 -6.59 -2.99
C PHE A 230 16.72 -7.84 -3.42
N ILE A 231 17.71 -8.22 -2.61
CA ILE A 231 18.50 -9.44 -2.78
C ILE A 231 18.26 -10.37 -1.58
N PRO A 232 17.63 -11.54 -1.76
CA PRO A 232 17.51 -12.56 -0.72
C PRO A 232 18.77 -13.44 -0.72
N LEU A 233 19.63 -13.27 0.28
CA LEU A 233 20.79 -14.14 0.49
C LEU A 233 20.35 -15.39 1.27
N CYS A 234 20.43 -16.56 0.63
CA CYS A 234 19.96 -17.83 1.18
C CYS A 234 20.60 -19.04 0.51
N LYS A 235 20.33 -20.24 1.07
CA LYS A 235 20.65 -21.53 0.46
C LYS A 235 19.40 -22.12 -0.16
N GLN A 236 19.39 -22.33 -1.48
CA GLN A 236 18.19 -22.68 -2.25
C GLN A 236 17.47 -23.94 -1.74
N GLU A 237 18.22 -24.94 -1.25
CA GLU A 237 17.71 -26.22 -0.76
C GLU A 237 17.06 -26.17 0.63
N ASP A 238 17.39 -25.14 1.41
CA ASP A 238 17.00 -25.04 2.83
C ASP A 238 15.84 -24.05 3.05
N VAL A 239 15.44 -23.30 2.04
CA VAL A 239 14.44 -22.22 2.18
C VAL A 239 13.08 -22.56 1.60
N GLY A 240 12.05 -21.94 2.17
CA GLY A 240 10.69 -21.95 1.64
C GLY A 240 10.32 -20.61 1.00
N LYS A 241 9.03 -20.28 1.06
CA LYS A 241 8.53 -19.03 0.53
C LYS A 241 8.99 -17.84 1.35
N LEU A 242 9.36 -16.79 0.66
CA LEU A 242 9.50 -15.44 1.19
C LEU A 242 8.23 -14.67 0.83
N VAL A 243 7.62 -14.04 1.83
CA VAL A 243 6.47 -13.15 1.65
C VAL A 243 6.91 -11.73 1.95
N VAL A 244 6.72 -10.83 0.99
CA VAL A 244 6.96 -9.39 1.15
C VAL A 244 5.65 -8.64 0.89
N LYS A 245 5.32 -7.75 1.83
CA LYS A 245 4.17 -6.86 1.73
C LYS A 245 4.63 -5.40 1.80
N LEU A 246 3.97 -4.56 1.01
CA LEU A 246 4.05 -3.11 1.11
C LEU A 246 2.68 -2.62 1.54
N ASN A 247 2.63 -2.01 2.74
CA ASN A 247 1.41 -1.79 3.49
C ASN A 247 0.61 -3.11 3.60
N ASP A 248 -0.66 -3.11 3.21
CA ASP A 248 -1.51 -4.31 3.27
C ASP A 248 -1.47 -5.17 2.00
N HIS A 249 -0.63 -4.82 1.03
CA HIS A 249 -0.55 -5.51 -0.27
C HIS A 249 0.63 -6.47 -0.32
N THR A 250 0.36 -7.74 -0.64
CA THR A 250 1.42 -8.70 -0.98
C THR A 250 2.02 -8.35 -2.34
N ILE A 251 3.32 -8.05 -2.35
CA ILE A 251 4.06 -7.69 -3.56
C ILE A 251 4.99 -8.82 -4.03
N PHE A 252 5.33 -9.76 -3.14
CA PHE A 252 6.11 -10.96 -3.46
C PHE A 252 5.65 -12.12 -2.57
N ASP A 253 5.40 -13.28 -3.17
CA ASP A 253 5.00 -14.53 -2.50
C ASP A 253 5.48 -15.72 -3.33
N ALA A 254 6.75 -16.08 -3.17
CA ALA A 254 7.38 -17.18 -3.88
C ALA A 254 8.64 -17.66 -3.13
N VAL A 255 9.17 -18.81 -3.55
CA VAL A 255 10.56 -19.17 -3.22
C VAL A 255 11.46 -18.33 -4.14
N PRO A 256 12.27 -17.40 -3.61
CA PRO A 256 13.10 -16.57 -4.47
C PRO A 256 14.28 -17.36 -5.05
N ASP A 257 14.88 -16.82 -6.11
CA ASP A 257 16.21 -17.24 -6.57
C ASP A 257 17.26 -16.67 -5.61
N CYS A 258 17.87 -17.56 -4.82
CA CYS A 258 18.78 -17.14 -3.77
C CYS A 258 20.05 -16.49 -4.33
N ASN A 259 20.49 -15.41 -3.67
CA ASN A 259 21.70 -14.65 -3.99
C ASN A 259 21.65 -13.89 -5.33
N SER A 260 20.47 -13.81 -5.95
CA SER A 260 20.19 -12.99 -7.13
C SER A 260 19.34 -11.78 -6.77
N MET A 261 19.48 -10.68 -7.51
CA MET A 261 18.55 -9.55 -7.40
C MET A 261 17.19 -9.99 -7.95
N ILE A 262 16.13 -9.78 -7.17
CA ILE A 262 14.76 -9.99 -7.65
C ILE A 262 14.45 -8.99 -8.77
N GLU A 263 13.77 -9.45 -9.82
CA GLU A 263 13.31 -8.58 -10.90
C GLU A 263 12.52 -7.39 -10.33
N PRO A 264 12.76 -6.16 -10.81
CA PRO A 264 12.09 -4.98 -10.27
C PRO A 264 10.57 -5.11 -10.32
N ILE A 265 9.95 -5.05 -9.15
CA ILE A 265 8.49 -5.15 -9.00
C ILE A 265 7.93 -3.73 -9.19
N GLU A 266 7.20 -3.52 -10.28
CA GLU A 266 6.57 -2.24 -10.58
C GLU A 266 5.14 -2.20 -10.04
N LEU A 267 4.84 -1.21 -9.21
CA LEU A 267 3.58 -1.04 -8.50
C LEU A 267 2.96 0.31 -8.83
N THR A 268 1.63 0.37 -8.78
CA THR A 268 0.89 1.62 -8.96
C THR A 268 0.91 2.46 -7.68
N ARG A 269 0.41 3.69 -7.80
CA ARG A 269 0.25 4.64 -6.70
C ARG A 269 -0.47 4.06 -5.48
N ASP A 270 -1.42 3.17 -5.71
CA ASP A 270 -2.35 2.68 -4.69
C ASP A 270 -1.68 1.81 -3.61
N TYR A 271 -0.45 1.36 -3.85
CA TYR A 271 0.32 0.56 -2.92
C TYR A 271 1.00 1.39 -1.82
N VAL A 272 1.01 2.72 -1.94
CA VAL A 272 1.67 3.64 -1.01
C VAL A 272 0.75 4.75 -0.53
N ASN A 273 1.00 5.20 0.69
CA ASN A 273 0.26 6.25 1.40
C ASN A 273 1.12 7.50 1.56
N VAL A 274 0.47 8.65 1.76
CA VAL A 274 1.15 9.85 2.28
C VAL A 274 1.49 9.61 3.74
N GLY A 275 2.71 9.95 4.17
CA GLY A 275 3.21 9.70 5.51
C GLY A 275 3.81 8.30 5.64
N GLU A 276 3.46 7.59 6.70
CA GLU A 276 4.05 6.29 7.02
C GLU A 276 3.62 5.18 6.06
N ASN A 277 4.61 4.44 5.58
CA ASN A 277 4.44 3.24 4.78
C ASN A 277 5.22 2.10 5.43
N VAL A 278 4.67 0.90 5.37
CA VAL A 278 5.22 -0.27 6.05
C VAL A 278 5.70 -1.30 5.05
N VAL A 279 6.96 -1.72 5.16
CA VAL A 279 7.44 -2.94 4.50
C VAL A 279 7.42 -4.06 5.53
N TYR A 280 6.66 -5.11 5.25
CA TYR A 280 6.58 -6.31 6.08
C TYR A 280 7.15 -7.50 5.32
N MET A 281 8.01 -8.27 5.97
CA MET A 281 8.65 -9.44 5.38
C MET A 281 8.51 -10.64 6.32
N ARG A 282 8.25 -11.82 5.76
CA ARG A 282 8.10 -13.06 6.51
C ARG A 282 8.66 -14.25 5.73
N THR A 283 9.32 -15.17 6.43
CA THR A 283 9.69 -16.48 5.90
C THR A 283 8.73 -17.58 6.36
N GLU A 284 8.43 -18.53 5.48
CA GLU A 284 7.69 -19.75 5.84
C GLU A 284 8.60 -20.93 6.20
N LYS A 285 9.90 -20.84 5.88
CA LYS A 285 10.90 -21.87 6.18
C LYS A 285 12.31 -21.35 5.88
N GLY A 286 13.25 -21.70 6.75
CA GLY A 286 14.68 -21.48 6.52
C GLY A 286 15.08 -20.03 6.72
N ARG A 287 16.36 -19.76 6.42
CA ARG A 287 17.03 -18.50 6.74
C ARG A 287 17.24 -17.65 5.50
N PHE A 288 16.87 -16.38 5.60
CA PHE A 288 17.12 -15.34 4.61
C PHE A 288 17.85 -14.18 5.25
N LEU A 289 18.86 -13.65 4.57
CA LEU A 289 19.33 -12.28 4.80
C LEU A 289 18.84 -11.43 3.62
N ILE A 290 17.84 -10.59 3.87
CA ILE A 290 17.32 -9.67 2.87
C ILE A 290 18.21 -8.45 2.85
N ASP A 291 18.93 -8.24 1.75
CA ASP A 291 19.89 -7.18 1.57
C ASP A 291 19.49 -6.23 0.43
N ARG A 292 20.02 -5.01 0.48
CA ARG A 292 19.79 -3.94 -0.51
C ARG A 292 18.31 -3.74 -0.87
N PHE A 293 17.44 -3.86 0.12
CA PHE A 293 16.02 -3.62 -0.07
C PHE A 293 15.79 -2.14 -0.33
N MET A 294 15.12 -1.83 -1.43
CA MET A 294 14.87 -0.46 -1.87
C MET A 294 13.43 -0.33 -2.35
N VAL A 295 12.74 0.68 -1.83
CA VAL A 295 11.49 1.19 -2.41
C VAL A 295 11.82 2.49 -3.13
N ALA A 296 11.69 2.53 -4.44
CA ALA A 296 11.99 3.70 -5.25
C ALA A 296 10.72 4.27 -5.89
N SER A 297 10.44 5.54 -5.63
CA SER A 297 9.35 6.29 -6.24
C SER A 297 9.83 6.92 -7.53
N LYS A 298 9.29 6.47 -8.67
CA LYS A 298 9.53 7.11 -9.95
C LYS A 298 8.55 8.25 -10.13
N ILE A 299 9.07 9.47 -10.20
CA ILE A 299 8.29 10.70 -10.34
C ILE A 299 8.03 10.94 -11.83
N GLY A 300 6.76 11.15 -12.16
CA GLY A 300 6.32 11.45 -13.51
C GLY A 300 6.71 12.86 -13.96
N LYS A 301 6.19 13.29 -15.11
CA LYS A 301 6.29 14.69 -15.52
C LYS A 301 5.39 15.53 -14.61
N VAL A 302 5.99 16.42 -13.82
CA VAL A 302 5.25 17.44 -13.07
C VAL A 302 4.63 18.42 -14.06
N GLU A 303 3.30 18.50 -14.10
CA GLU A 303 2.59 19.49 -14.88
C GLU A 303 2.42 20.77 -14.04
N TYR A 304 2.84 21.89 -14.59
CA TYR A 304 2.70 23.20 -13.94
C TYR A 304 1.49 23.93 -14.50
N PRO A 305 0.76 24.70 -13.67
CA PRO A 305 -0.45 25.40 -14.12
C PRO A 305 -0.12 26.41 -15.24
N THR A 306 -0.98 26.45 -16.25
CA THR A 306 -0.92 27.41 -17.36
C THR A 306 -2.05 28.41 -17.22
N TYR A 307 -1.72 29.69 -17.26
CA TYR A 307 -2.65 30.81 -17.16
C TYR A 307 -2.82 31.47 -18.52
N TYR A 308 -4.03 31.92 -18.83
CA TYR A 308 -4.36 32.48 -20.13
C TYR A 308 -4.79 33.94 -20.01
N PHE A 309 -4.47 34.75 -21.01
CA PHE A 309 -4.92 36.14 -21.14
C PHE A 309 -5.13 36.49 -22.61
N ASP A 310 -6.02 37.44 -22.89
CA ASP A 310 -6.38 37.81 -24.25
C ASP A 310 -5.89 39.22 -24.61
N LEU A 311 -5.45 39.37 -25.86
CA LEU A 311 -5.12 40.66 -26.46
C LEU A 311 -6.09 40.97 -27.60
N SER A 312 -6.80 42.09 -27.48
CA SER A 312 -7.57 42.66 -28.59
C SER A 312 -6.64 43.09 -29.74
N ALA A 313 -7.23 43.31 -30.93
CA ALA A 313 -6.48 43.78 -32.09
C ALA A 313 -5.76 45.11 -31.81
N GLU A 314 -6.49 46.05 -31.19
CA GLU A 314 -5.99 47.38 -30.85
C GLU A 314 -4.83 47.32 -29.85
N GLN A 315 -4.93 46.48 -28.82
CA GLN A 315 -3.86 46.28 -27.85
C GLN A 315 -2.61 45.65 -28.47
N TYR A 316 -2.78 44.65 -29.36
CA TYR A 316 -1.66 44.03 -30.06
C TYR A 316 -0.96 45.00 -31.04
N ASP A 317 -1.74 45.78 -31.78
CA ASP A 317 -1.22 46.79 -32.69
C ASP A 317 -0.48 47.90 -31.91
N ALA A 318 -0.98 48.29 -30.74
CA ALA A 318 -0.30 49.24 -29.84
C ALA A 318 1.03 48.69 -29.30
N ILE A 319 1.11 47.39 -29.01
CA ILE A 319 2.37 46.73 -28.56
C ILE A 319 3.40 46.68 -29.69
N THR A 320 2.97 46.25 -30.88
CA THR A 320 3.86 46.06 -32.04
C THR A 320 4.32 47.37 -32.67
N SER A 321 3.49 48.42 -32.60
CA SER A 321 3.87 49.79 -32.99
C SER A 321 4.71 50.53 -31.95
N GLY A 322 4.93 49.94 -30.76
CA GLY A 322 5.73 50.52 -29.69
C GLY A 322 5.03 51.60 -28.87
N GLN A 323 3.70 51.75 -29.03
CA GLN A 323 2.89 52.67 -28.23
C GLN A 323 2.69 52.17 -26.79
N LYS A 324 2.66 50.85 -26.60
CA LYS A 324 2.49 50.19 -25.30
C LYS A 324 3.48 49.04 -25.12
N ASN A 325 3.74 48.67 -23.87
CA ASN A 325 4.50 47.46 -23.56
C ASN A 325 3.64 46.47 -22.77
N ALA A 326 3.70 45.20 -23.15
CA ALA A 326 3.18 44.11 -22.33
C ALA A 326 4.23 43.76 -21.28
N ILE A 327 3.89 43.98 -20.01
CA ILE A 327 4.76 43.74 -18.86
C ILE A 327 4.19 42.59 -18.05
N LEU A 328 5.01 41.55 -17.87
CA LEU A 328 4.78 40.45 -16.97
C LEU A 328 5.44 40.75 -15.62
N THR A 329 4.66 40.69 -14.54
CA THR A 329 5.15 40.81 -13.17
C THR A 329 4.79 39.56 -12.38
N ILE A 330 5.79 38.91 -11.80
CA ILE A 330 5.63 37.80 -10.86
C ILE A 330 6.08 38.27 -9.48
N ARG A 331 5.17 38.27 -8.53
CA ARG A 331 5.46 38.57 -7.13
C ARG A 331 5.63 37.28 -6.34
N PHE A 332 6.79 37.11 -5.75
CA PHE A 332 7.11 36.05 -4.81
C PHE A 332 6.84 36.49 -3.38
N ARG A 333 6.61 35.51 -2.49
CA ARG A 333 6.63 35.76 -1.05
C ARG A 333 8.01 36.28 -0.64
N GLU A 334 8.02 37.29 0.22
CA GLU A 334 9.26 37.88 0.71
C GLU A 334 10.11 36.81 1.42
N SER A 335 11.32 36.59 0.90
CA SER A 335 12.28 35.62 1.43
C SER A 335 13.70 36.00 1.00
N VAL A 336 14.69 35.58 1.79
CA VAL A 336 16.12 35.73 1.45
C VAL A 336 16.61 34.68 0.43
N GLU A 337 15.75 33.72 0.08
CA GLU A 337 16.09 32.63 -0.82
C GLU A 337 16.18 33.12 -2.27
N ARG A 338 17.08 32.49 -3.03
CA ARG A 338 17.23 32.76 -4.47
C ARG A 338 16.09 32.07 -5.23
N LYS A 339 15.34 32.84 -6.01
CA LYS A 339 14.23 32.40 -6.85
C LYS A 339 14.82 31.98 -8.19
N ILE A 340 14.68 30.69 -8.51
CA ILE A 340 15.25 30.10 -9.73
C ILE A 340 14.14 29.34 -10.45
N GLY A 341 13.96 29.62 -11.72
CA GLY A 341 12.96 28.98 -12.55
C GLY A 341 12.96 29.54 -13.96
N LYS A 342 11.86 29.32 -14.68
CA LYS A 342 11.62 29.94 -15.98
C LYS A 342 10.14 30.24 -16.14
N VAL A 343 9.85 31.33 -16.83
CA VAL A 343 8.51 31.61 -17.36
C VAL A 343 8.47 31.16 -18.81
N ILE A 344 7.37 30.55 -19.21
CA ILE A 344 7.08 30.19 -20.58
C ILE A 344 5.91 31.04 -21.06
N VAL A 345 6.12 31.91 -22.05
CA VAL A 345 5.07 32.73 -22.67
C VAL A 345 4.91 32.26 -24.11
N ASN A 346 3.75 31.68 -24.45
CA ASN A 346 3.48 31.10 -25.78
C ASN A 346 4.61 30.18 -26.33
N GLY A 347 5.27 29.43 -25.44
CA GLY A 347 6.38 28.53 -25.79
C GLY A 347 7.78 29.16 -25.74
N HIS A 348 7.90 30.48 -25.53
CA HIS A 348 9.17 31.18 -25.36
C HIS A 348 9.61 31.21 -23.90
N TYR A 349 10.90 30.95 -23.64
CA TYR A 349 11.44 30.81 -22.30
C TYR A 349 12.12 32.08 -21.82
N ILE A 350 11.79 32.53 -20.61
CA ILE A 350 12.45 33.62 -19.90
C ILE A 350 12.98 33.07 -18.57
N GLY A 351 14.29 33.16 -18.34
CA GLY A 351 14.90 32.67 -17.12
C GLY A 351 14.57 33.56 -15.92
N ILE A 352 14.26 32.94 -14.79
CA ILE A 352 14.16 33.60 -13.48
C ILE A 352 15.38 33.19 -12.69
N ASP A 353 16.21 34.17 -12.31
CA ASP A 353 17.34 33.95 -11.42
C ASP A 353 17.64 35.22 -10.63
N GLN A 354 16.97 35.37 -9.48
CA GLN A 354 17.05 36.59 -8.69
C GLN A 354 16.85 36.34 -7.19
N LYS A 355 17.10 37.36 -6.37
CA LYS A 355 16.75 37.38 -4.94
C LYS A 355 15.60 38.31 -4.60
N GLU A 356 15.18 39.17 -5.53
CA GLU A 356 14.13 40.16 -5.32
C GLU A 356 12.74 39.51 -5.25
N SER A 357 11.80 40.20 -4.60
CA SER A 357 10.41 39.76 -4.44
C SER A 357 9.62 39.86 -5.75
N ASP A 358 9.97 40.76 -6.65
CA ASP A 358 9.26 40.95 -7.92
C ASP A 358 10.18 40.61 -9.09
N PHE A 359 9.73 39.75 -10.00
CA PHE A 359 10.35 39.51 -11.30
C PHE A 359 9.53 40.23 -12.35
N VAL A 360 10.17 41.13 -13.10
CA VAL A 360 9.51 41.94 -14.13
C VAL A 360 10.17 41.66 -15.48
N ALA A 361 9.35 41.32 -16.48
CA ALA A 361 9.82 41.06 -17.84
C ALA A 361 8.91 41.74 -18.86
N LYS A 362 9.52 42.39 -19.84
CA LYS A 362 8.82 42.87 -21.03
C LYS A 362 8.61 41.69 -21.99
N ILE A 363 7.37 41.43 -22.38
CA ILE A 363 6.99 40.24 -23.16
C ILE A 363 6.44 40.58 -24.56
N ASN A 364 6.67 41.80 -25.06
CA ASN A 364 6.17 42.25 -26.37
C ASN A 364 6.47 41.27 -27.51
N ASP A 365 7.65 40.67 -27.52
CA ASP A 365 8.11 39.78 -28.60
C ASP A 365 7.54 38.35 -28.48
N TYR A 366 6.85 38.03 -27.39
CA TYR A 366 6.34 36.70 -27.09
C TYR A 366 4.82 36.62 -27.12
N VAL A 367 4.13 37.76 -27.22
CA VAL A 367 2.67 37.81 -27.29
C VAL A 367 2.17 37.71 -28.73
N VAL A 368 0.98 37.15 -28.88
CA VAL A 368 0.24 37.02 -30.14
C VAL A 368 -1.13 37.68 -30.01
N ARG A 369 -1.74 38.02 -31.14
CA ARG A 369 -3.11 38.53 -31.18
C ARG A 369 -4.08 37.44 -30.70
N GLY A 370 -5.04 37.81 -29.85
CA GLY A 370 -5.99 36.87 -29.26
C GLY A 370 -5.43 36.21 -28.00
N SER A 371 -5.59 34.89 -27.88
CA SER A 371 -5.27 34.16 -26.67
C SER A 371 -3.78 33.87 -26.52
N ASN A 372 -3.27 34.19 -25.34
CA ASN A 372 -1.90 34.01 -24.90
C ASN A 372 -1.85 33.13 -23.66
N ALA A 373 -0.73 32.42 -23.47
CA ALA A 373 -0.51 31.52 -22.35
C ALA A 373 0.79 31.85 -21.60
N VAL A 374 0.74 31.79 -20.27
CA VAL A 374 1.89 31.91 -19.36
C VAL A 374 1.95 30.71 -18.44
N GLN A 375 3.12 30.09 -18.34
CA GLN A 375 3.39 29.01 -17.38
C GLN A 375 4.66 29.32 -16.58
N ILE A 376 4.63 29.10 -15.27
CA ILE A 376 5.79 29.23 -14.41
C ILE A 376 6.32 27.83 -14.11
N VAL A 377 7.59 27.58 -14.46
CA VAL A 377 8.27 26.31 -14.20
C VAL A 377 9.39 26.55 -13.19
N PRO A 378 9.20 26.17 -11.91
CA PRO A 378 10.21 26.32 -10.88
C PRO A 378 11.42 25.40 -11.13
N SER A 379 12.63 25.90 -10.85
CA SER A 379 13.85 25.09 -10.68
C SER A 379 14.20 24.90 -9.20
N ARG A 380 13.43 25.54 -8.32
CA ARG A 380 13.36 25.40 -6.85
C ARG A 380 11.94 25.76 -6.43
N THR A 381 11.44 25.28 -5.29
CA THR A 381 10.10 25.63 -4.82
C THR A 381 9.92 27.15 -4.78
N LEU A 382 8.85 27.65 -5.41
CA LEU A 382 8.52 29.08 -5.47
C LEU A 382 7.17 29.31 -4.78
N ASP A 383 7.10 30.26 -3.86
CA ASP A 383 5.82 30.77 -3.35
C ASP A 383 5.43 32.02 -4.14
N VAL A 384 4.53 31.89 -5.09
CA VAL A 384 4.08 32.97 -5.98
C VAL A 384 2.80 33.58 -5.43
N VAL A 385 2.88 34.84 -5.01
CA VAL A 385 1.77 35.61 -4.45
C VAL A 385 0.88 36.15 -5.54
N ALA A 386 1.48 36.67 -6.62
CA ALA A 386 0.75 37.23 -7.75
C ALA A 386 1.49 36.99 -9.07
N LEU A 387 0.72 36.80 -10.13
CA LEU A 387 1.14 36.77 -11.52
C LEU A 387 0.25 37.75 -12.27
N VAL A 388 0.86 38.84 -12.74
CA VAL A 388 0.15 39.95 -13.38
C VAL A 388 0.71 40.17 -14.78
N VAL A 389 -0.18 40.39 -15.75
CA VAL A 389 0.18 40.90 -17.08
C VAL A 389 -0.57 42.19 -17.29
N GLU A 390 0.14 43.27 -17.61
CA GLU A 390 -0.45 44.59 -17.86
C GLU A 390 0.17 45.29 -19.08
N LEU A 391 -0.53 46.31 -19.58
CA LEU A 391 -0.09 47.20 -20.64
C LEU A 391 0.39 48.53 -20.03
N SER A 392 1.65 48.88 -20.27
CA SER A 392 2.26 50.13 -19.77
C SER A 392 2.59 51.11 -20.88
#